data_AF-A6QBI4-F1
#
_entry.id   AF-A6QBI4-F1
#
_cell.length_a   1.000
_cell.length_b   1.000
_cell.length_c   1.000
_cell.angle_alpha   90.00
_cell.angle_beta   90.00
_cell.angle_gamma   90.00
#
_symmetry.space_group_name_H-M   'P 1'
#
loop_
_entity.id
_entity.type
_entity.pdbx_description
1 polymer ?
#
loop_
_entity_poly.entity_id
_entity_poly.type
_entity_poly.pdbx_seq_one_letter_code
_entity_poly.pdbx_strand_id
1 'polypeptide(L)'
;MKRRLTIALSAVVLAGIFSGCANEYIDVPFTATDKVSECAKTEKDLAKVDEFISKINAMPASQVEEYIAALPAPDITNSSEKRPVLRDANARKDKLKAKQQQLGCEVQAKK
;
A
#
# COMPACT_ATOMS: atom_id res chain seq x y z
N MET A 1 58.73 -12.82 5.76
CA MET A 1 58.13 -12.18 4.57
C MET A 1 57.94 -10.68 4.85
N LYS A 2 58.20 -9.84 3.85
CA LYS A 2 58.27 -8.37 3.87
C LYS A 2 56.90 -7.73 4.20
N ARG A 3 56.81 -6.79 5.17
CA ARG A 3 56.62 -5.32 5.01
C ARG A 3 55.38 -4.94 4.15
N ARG A 4 54.36 -4.20 4.63
CA ARG A 4 54.29 -2.72 4.81
C ARG A 4 52.89 -2.35 5.40
N LEU A 5 52.78 -1.49 6.44
CA LEU A 5 52.43 -0.04 6.39
C LEU A 5 50.96 0.19 5.88
N THR A 6 50.04 0.99 6.46
CA THR A 6 50.12 2.14 7.39
C THR A 6 48.71 2.67 7.75
N ILE A 7 48.62 3.32 8.93
CA ILE A 7 47.85 4.53 9.29
C ILE A 7 46.33 4.43 9.50
N ALA A 8 45.97 4.53 10.78
CA ALA A 8 44.73 5.08 11.28
C ALA A 8 44.67 6.62 11.10
N LEU A 9 43.52 7.15 10.68
CA LEU A 9 42.91 8.45 11.07
C LEU A 9 41.99 8.94 9.94
N SER A 10 40.70 9.06 10.22
CA SER A 10 39.88 10.19 9.76
C SER A 10 38.48 10.12 10.37
N ALA A 11 38.34 10.72 11.54
CA ALA A 11 37.05 11.24 11.98
C ALA A 11 36.75 12.46 11.11
N VAL A 12 35.87 12.30 10.11
CA VAL A 12 35.38 13.44 9.32
C VAL A 12 34.15 13.99 10.03
N VAL A 13 34.37 14.95 10.92
CA VAL A 13 33.34 15.87 11.39
C VAL A 13 33.21 16.96 10.33
N LEU A 14 32.24 16.84 9.43
CA LEU A 14 31.83 17.96 8.58
C LEU A 14 30.75 18.75 9.31
N ALA A 15 31.21 19.65 10.18
CA ALA A 15 30.46 20.83 10.53
C ALA A 15 30.42 21.74 9.29
N GLY A 16 29.27 21.75 8.60
CA GLY A 16 28.98 22.67 7.51
C GLY A 16 27.74 23.47 7.85
N ILE A 17 27.91 24.53 8.64
CA ILE A 17 26.94 25.62 8.77
C ILE A 17 27.35 26.67 7.73
N PHE A 18 26.64 26.71 6.61
CA PHE A 18 26.58 27.93 5.80
C PHE A 18 25.13 28.25 5.52
N SER A 19 24.68 29.28 6.23
CA SER A 19 23.49 30.06 5.98
C SER A 19 23.46 30.55 4.53
N GLY A 20 22.38 30.21 3.83
CA GLY A 20 22.07 30.73 2.51
C GLY A 20 21.08 29.83 1.81
N CYS A 21 19.80 29.86 2.21
CA CYS A 21 18.75 29.21 1.43
C CYS A 21 18.48 30.05 0.16
N ALA A 22 19.43 30.05 -0.77
CA ALA A 22 19.07 30.02 -2.16
C ALA A 22 18.24 28.75 -2.34
N ASN A 23 17.03 28.92 -2.85
CA ASN A 23 16.05 27.88 -3.03
C ASN A 23 16.58 26.89 -4.08
N GLU A 24 17.42 25.95 -3.64
CA GLU A 24 17.79 24.76 -4.38
C GLU A 24 16.47 24.00 -4.56
N TYR A 25 15.93 24.07 -5.77
CA TYR A 25 14.78 23.30 -6.18
C TYR A 25 15.19 21.85 -6.01
N ILE A 26 14.86 21.27 -4.84
CA ILE A 26 14.94 19.84 -4.63
C ILE A 26 14.08 19.28 -5.74
N ASP A 27 14.73 18.72 -6.76
CA ASP A 27 14.10 17.87 -7.75
C ASP A 27 13.62 16.64 -6.97
N VAL A 28 12.48 16.80 -6.29
CA VAL A 28 11.75 15.67 -5.74
C VAL A 28 11.45 14.82 -6.96
N PRO A 29 11.99 13.59 -7.03
CA PRO A 29 11.79 12.77 -8.21
C PRO A 29 10.28 12.61 -8.37
N PHE A 30 9.77 13.02 -9.53
CA PHE A 30 8.35 13.00 -9.92
C PHE A 30 7.62 11.69 -9.50
N THR A 31 8.35 10.59 -9.39
CA THR A 31 7.90 9.26 -8.95
C THR A 31 7.50 9.13 -7.48
N ALA A 32 7.98 10.00 -6.57
CA ALA A 32 7.65 9.92 -5.15
C ALA A 32 6.17 10.31 -4.90
N THR A 33 5.70 11.36 -5.57
CA THR A 33 4.32 11.84 -5.50
C THR A 33 3.34 10.82 -6.10
N ASP A 34 3.73 10.18 -7.20
CA ASP A 34 2.94 9.15 -7.86
C ASP A 34 2.75 7.93 -6.95
N LYS A 35 3.83 7.43 -6.32
CA LYS A 35 3.76 6.30 -5.38
C LYS A 35 2.87 6.61 -4.17
N VAL A 36 2.96 7.80 -3.58
CA VAL A 36 2.09 8.21 -2.47
C VAL A 36 0.62 8.21 -2.90
N SER A 37 0.31 8.74 -4.09
CA SER A 37 -1.05 8.74 -4.63
C SER A 37 -1.59 7.33 -4.90
N GLU A 38 -0.74 6.43 -5.38
CA GLU A 38 -1.09 5.02 -5.62
C GLU A 38 -1.28 4.23 -4.33
N CYS A 39 -0.48 4.52 -3.29
CA CYS A 39 -0.65 3.96 -1.97
C CYS A 39 -2.00 4.37 -1.36
N ALA A 40 -2.34 5.65 -1.39
CA ALA A 40 -3.63 6.15 -0.89
C ALA A 40 -4.82 5.51 -1.64
N LYS A 41 -4.70 5.33 -2.97
CA LYS A 41 -5.71 4.63 -3.76
C LYS A 41 -5.84 3.16 -3.36
N THR A 42 -4.71 2.47 -3.19
CA THR A 42 -4.69 1.04 -2.80
C THR A 42 -5.27 0.84 -1.40
N GLU A 43 -4.98 1.73 -0.45
CA GLU A 43 -5.57 1.72 0.89
C GLU A 43 -7.07 1.94 0.88
N LYS A 44 -7.54 2.92 0.07
CA LYS A 44 -8.98 3.15 -0.11
C LYS A 44 -9.69 1.93 -0.70
N ASP A 45 -9.06 1.28 -1.67
CA ASP A 45 -9.62 0.08 -2.28
C ASP A 45 -9.60 -1.12 -1.33
N LEU A 46 -8.56 -1.29 -0.50
CA LEU A 46 -8.54 -2.26 0.60
C LEU A 46 -9.69 -2.03 1.58
N ALA A 47 -9.89 -0.78 2.02
CA ALA A 47 -10.96 -0.43 2.94
C ALA A 47 -12.36 -0.76 2.38
N LYS A 48 -12.60 -0.49 1.09
CA LYS A 48 -13.86 -0.86 0.42
C LYS A 48 -14.08 -2.37 0.37
N VAL A 49 -13.03 -3.14 0.09
CA VAL A 49 -13.12 -4.61 0.06
C VAL A 49 -13.39 -5.16 1.46
N ASP A 50 -12.77 -4.60 2.49
CA ASP A 50 -13.04 -4.97 3.89
C ASP A 50 -14.47 -4.64 4.31
N GLU A 51 -14.98 -3.47 3.92
CA GLU A 51 -16.38 -3.11 4.15
C GLU A 51 -17.34 -4.07 3.42
N PHE A 52 -17.03 -4.41 2.16
CA PHE A 52 -17.81 -5.38 1.39
C PHE A 52 -17.84 -6.75 2.09
N ILE A 53 -16.68 -7.30 2.47
CA ILE A 53 -16.58 -8.57 3.18
C ILE A 53 -17.38 -8.54 4.50
N SER A 54 -17.28 -7.44 5.26
CA SER A 54 -18.04 -7.26 6.50
C SER A 54 -19.55 -7.30 6.25
N LYS A 55 -20.03 -6.56 5.24
CA LYS A 55 -21.45 -6.55 4.85
C LYS A 55 -21.96 -7.92 4.41
N ILE A 56 -21.22 -8.63 3.55
CA ILE A 56 -21.60 -9.99 3.11
C ILE A 56 -21.65 -10.97 4.29
N ASN A 57 -20.73 -10.86 5.25
CA ASN A 57 -20.74 -11.71 6.44
C ASN A 57 -21.97 -11.45 7.33
N ALA A 58 -22.33 -10.17 7.53
CA ALA A 58 -23.47 -9.77 8.36
C ALA A 58 -24.84 -10.03 7.70
N MET A 59 -24.91 -9.99 6.38
CA MET A 59 -26.14 -10.16 5.59
C MET A 59 -26.59 -11.63 5.56
N PRO A 60 -27.88 -11.99 5.61
CA PRO A 60 -28.32 -13.37 5.39
C PRO A 60 -28.04 -13.83 3.94
N ALA A 61 -27.76 -15.11 3.72
CA ALA A 61 -27.40 -15.64 2.40
C ALA A 61 -28.44 -15.32 1.31
N SER A 62 -29.74 -15.34 1.66
CA SER A 62 -30.84 -14.99 0.76
C SER A 62 -30.81 -13.56 0.21
N GLN A 63 -30.08 -12.64 0.84
CA GLN A 63 -29.97 -11.24 0.40
C GLN A 63 -28.67 -10.94 -0.35
N VAL A 64 -27.72 -11.88 -0.36
CA VAL A 64 -26.36 -11.67 -0.91
C VAL A 64 -26.39 -11.48 -2.42
N GLU A 65 -27.16 -12.30 -3.14
CA GLU A 65 -27.27 -12.22 -4.61
C GLU A 65 -27.84 -10.87 -5.06
N GLU A 66 -28.90 -10.41 -4.39
CA GLU A 66 -29.54 -9.12 -4.67
C GLU A 66 -28.58 -7.96 -4.40
N TYR A 67 -27.86 -8.02 -3.28
CA TYR A 67 -26.86 -7.01 -2.93
C TYR A 67 -25.72 -6.93 -3.94
N ILE A 68 -25.22 -8.08 -4.41
CA ILE A 68 -24.14 -8.12 -5.42
C ILE A 68 -24.66 -7.66 -6.79
N ALA A 69 -25.87 -8.03 -7.16
CA ALA A 69 -26.50 -7.56 -8.39
C ALA A 69 -26.62 -6.02 -8.43
N ALA A 70 -26.85 -5.38 -7.28
CA ALA A 70 -26.89 -3.93 -7.14
C ALA A 70 -25.50 -3.26 -7.14
N LEU A 71 -24.43 -4.02 -6.90
CA LEU A 71 -23.05 -3.54 -6.83
C LEU A 71 -22.18 -4.29 -7.84
N PRO A 72 -22.23 -3.93 -9.13
CA PRO A 72 -21.48 -4.63 -10.15
C PRO A 72 -19.97 -4.57 -9.85
N ALA A 73 -19.43 -5.71 -9.42
CA ALA A 73 -18.01 -5.94 -9.19
C ALA A 73 -17.57 -7.04 -10.16
N PRO A 74 -16.87 -6.70 -11.26
CA PRO A 74 -16.58 -7.64 -12.34
C PRO A 74 -15.69 -8.82 -11.92
N ASP A 75 -15.06 -8.73 -10.75
CA ASP A 75 -14.17 -9.75 -10.19
C ASP A 75 -14.77 -10.55 -9.04
N ILE A 76 -16.06 -10.35 -8.72
CA ILE A 76 -16.78 -11.07 -7.68
C ILE A 76 -17.91 -11.86 -8.32
N THR A 77 -17.91 -13.19 -8.14
CA THR A 77 -19.00 -14.04 -8.62
C THR A 77 -20.32 -13.62 -7.99
N ASN A 78 -21.35 -13.43 -8.80
CA ASN A 78 -22.70 -13.26 -8.31
C ASN A 78 -23.29 -14.62 -7.92
N SER A 79 -23.66 -14.78 -6.66
CA SER A 79 -24.19 -16.04 -6.11
C SER A 79 -25.02 -15.75 -4.86
N SER A 80 -26.07 -16.54 -4.65
CA SER A 80 -26.81 -16.58 -3.38
C SER A 80 -26.03 -17.23 -2.23
N GLU A 81 -24.94 -17.94 -2.52
CA GLU A 81 -24.06 -18.46 -1.50
C GLU A 81 -22.97 -17.45 -1.11
N LYS A 82 -22.78 -17.24 0.19
CA LYS A 82 -21.72 -16.36 0.72
C LYS A 82 -20.32 -16.84 0.37
N ARG A 83 -20.09 -18.16 0.36
CA ARG A 83 -18.75 -18.74 0.24
C ARG A 83 -18.02 -18.32 -1.04
N PRO A 84 -18.59 -18.50 -2.26
CA PRO A 84 -17.91 -18.06 -3.48
C PRO A 84 -17.67 -16.54 -3.50
N VAL A 85 -18.64 -15.75 -3.05
CA VAL A 85 -18.54 -14.29 -2.97
C VAL A 85 -17.37 -13.85 -2.08
N LEU A 86 -17.30 -14.42 -0.87
CA LEU A 86 -16.25 -14.12 0.10
C LEU A 86 -14.88 -14.62 -0.39
N ARG A 87 -14.82 -15.76 -1.07
CA ARG A 87 -13.57 -16.26 -1.66
C ARG A 87 -13.02 -15.26 -2.67
N ASP A 88 -13.86 -14.76 -3.56
CA ASP A 88 -13.44 -13.82 -4.61
C ASP A 88 -13.06 -12.46 -4.02
N ALA A 89 -13.82 -11.97 -3.04
CA ALA A 89 -13.50 -10.74 -2.32
C ALA A 89 -12.17 -10.83 -1.55
N ASN A 90 -11.90 -11.97 -0.89
CA ASN A 90 -10.61 -12.20 -0.23
C ASN A 90 -9.46 -12.28 -1.24
N ALA A 91 -9.66 -12.95 -2.38
CA ALA A 91 -8.65 -12.97 -3.44
C ALA A 91 -8.33 -11.56 -3.97
N ARG A 92 -9.34 -10.69 -4.10
CA ARG A 92 -9.13 -9.28 -4.43
C ARG A 92 -8.37 -8.53 -3.34
N LYS A 93 -8.71 -8.75 -2.07
CA LYS A 93 -7.99 -8.18 -0.92
C LYS A 93 -6.51 -8.56 -0.94
N ASP A 94 -6.19 -9.82 -1.22
CA ASP A 94 -4.82 -10.31 -1.25
C ASP A 94 -4.02 -9.71 -2.43
N LYS A 95 -4.65 -9.54 -3.61
CA LYS A 95 -4.06 -8.82 -4.74
C LYS A 95 -3.72 -7.37 -4.38
N LEU A 96 -4.63 -6.68 -3.69
CA LEU A 96 -4.41 -5.30 -3.25
C LEU A 96 -3.30 -5.19 -2.19
N LYS A 97 -3.23 -6.14 -1.25
CA LYS A 97 -2.12 -6.22 -0.28
C LYS A 97 -0.77 -6.46 -0.97
N ALA A 98 -0.74 -7.38 -1.94
CA ALA A 98 0.47 -7.62 -2.74
C ALA A 98 0.89 -6.35 -3.51
N LYS A 99 -0.06 -5.62 -4.10
CA LYS A 99 0.20 -4.33 -4.74
C LYS A 99 0.75 -3.30 -3.75
N GLN A 100 0.15 -3.19 -2.56
CA GLN A 100 0.60 -2.28 -1.50
C GLN A 100 2.06 -2.57 -1.09
N GLN A 101 2.42 -3.85 -0.97
CA GLN A 101 3.79 -4.28 -0.68
C GLN A 101 4.76 -3.95 -1.82
N GLN A 102 4.38 -4.19 -3.08
CA GLN A 102 5.20 -3.86 -4.24
C GLN A 102 5.47 -2.35 -4.37
N LEU A 103 4.50 -1.52 -4.00
CA LEU A 103 4.64 -0.07 -3.98
C LEU A 103 5.52 0.43 -2.83
N GLY A 104 5.82 -0.42 -1.84
CA GLY A 104 6.55 -0.04 -0.63
C GLY A 104 5.77 0.94 0.25
N CYS A 105 4.42 0.88 0.20
CA CYS A 105 3.60 1.75 1.02
C CYS A 105 3.86 1.45 2.50
N GLU A 106 4.20 2.48 3.27
CA GLU A 106 4.19 2.36 4.73
C GLU A 106 2.75 2.09 5.16
N VAL A 107 2.52 0.95 5.82
CA VAL A 107 1.23 0.67 6.42
C VAL A 107 1.08 1.70 7.53
N GLN A 108 0.33 2.77 7.27
CA GLN A 108 -0.08 3.73 8.29
C GLN A 108 -0.97 2.95 9.25
N ALA A 109 -0.35 2.37 10.28
CA ALA A 109 -1.05 1.70 11.35
C ALA A 109 -1.98 2.75 11.97
N LYS A 110 -3.29 2.64 11.71
CA LYS A 110 -4.29 3.45 12.40
C LYS A 110 -4.09 3.21 13.90
N LYS A 111 -3.54 4.21 14.58
CA LYS A 111 -3.32 4.25 16.02
C LYS A 111 -4.62 4.57 16.73
#